data_AF-A0A089WKC7-F1
#
_entry.id   AF-A0A089WKC7-F1
#
_cell.length_a   1.000
_cell.length_b   1.000
_cell.length_c   1.000
_cell.angle_alpha   90.00
_cell.angle_beta   90.00
_cell.angle_gamma   90.00
#
_symmetry.space_group_name_H-M   'P 1'
#
loop_
_entity.id
_entity.type
_entity.pdbx_description
1 polymer ?
#
loop_
_entity_poly.entity_id
_entity_poly.type
_entity_poly.pdbx_seq_one_letter_code
_entity_poly.pdbx_strand_id
1 'polypeptide(L)'
;MTELTRFDVRWLTEAVRLREEHAGLLDDQEANRLARQHGGDLAQRIERRALWLAERDGMRAALGHWKQGARLALLGLALLAVLSGAGLAFAALGDGSRPVNVFWALGSLLGLNLLMLCGWALSGWLSGEHGALLGRLWLWLSARLARDAQAAQLAPALLVLLQRQRLTRWLLGLLVNSLWLLAMLAALGMLLTLLAGRRYGFVWETTLLAAEPFIALTHALGALPALLGFSMPSEAMIRASGATQPLFDGARQAWASWLLGVVLVYGVLPRLLLAALCLWRWRRGRQQLGADLEQPAYQQLRQVLMPTSERLGVHDPAPAMAEQAATQAPQSVSGGALLVGLELDEQRPWPPTLPEAVTDAGVLDSRASRQRLLEQLSRFPPARLLIACDPQRSPDRGSLALLGELARNAGATRIWLLPAAPGEQLDAARLGDWHEALTRLGLAYSAELPHTWLEHGDD
;
A
#
# COMPACT_ATOMS: atom_id res chain seq x y z
N MET A 1 -2.73 14.87 -3.07
CA MET A 1 -2.59 13.44 -2.66
C MET A 1 -2.79 12.57 -3.89
N THR A 2 -1.93 11.57 -4.12
CA THR A 2 -2.06 10.66 -5.27
C THR A 2 -3.34 9.83 -5.14
N GLU A 3 -4.09 9.68 -6.23
CA GLU A 3 -5.27 8.81 -6.25
C GLU A 3 -4.89 7.35 -5.96
N LEU A 4 -5.75 6.65 -5.21
CA LEU A 4 -5.57 5.24 -4.90
C LEU A 4 -5.92 4.39 -6.11
N THR A 5 -5.05 3.47 -6.50
CA THR A 5 -5.39 2.48 -7.53
C THR A 5 -6.27 1.38 -6.95
N ARG A 6 -7.00 0.63 -7.78
CA ARG A 6 -7.78 -0.54 -7.32
C ARG A 6 -6.95 -1.57 -6.53
N PHE A 7 -5.67 -1.70 -6.86
CA PHE A 7 -4.76 -2.57 -6.11
C PHE A 7 -4.50 -2.04 -4.70
N ASP A 8 -4.40 -0.71 -4.55
CA ASP A 8 -4.16 -0.07 -3.27
C ASP A 8 -5.37 -0.18 -2.36
N VAL A 9 -6.57 -0.02 -2.92
CA VAL A 9 -7.83 -0.23 -2.21
C VAL A 9 -7.85 -1.65 -1.62
N ARG A 10 -7.68 -2.67 -2.46
CA ARG A 10 -7.68 -4.07 -2.02
C ARG A 10 -6.58 -4.41 -1.02
N TRP A 11 -5.44 -3.77 -1.16
CA TRP A 11 -4.34 -3.93 -0.21
C TRP A 11 -4.68 -3.32 1.15
N LEU A 12 -5.24 -2.10 1.18
CA LEU A 12 -5.74 -1.49 2.41
C LEU A 12 -6.86 -2.31 3.03
N THR A 13 -7.79 -2.84 2.23
CA THR A 13 -8.85 -3.74 2.69
C THR A 13 -8.29 -4.96 3.41
N GLU A 14 -7.28 -5.61 2.82
CA GLU A 14 -6.64 -6.76 3.43
C GLU A 14 -5.82 -6.40 4.68
N ALA A 15 -5.21 -5.21 4.72
CA ALA A 15 -4.48 -4.72 5.88
C ALA A 15 -5.40 -4.43 7.07
N VAL A 16 -6.59 -3.84 6.81
CA VAL A 16 -7.62 -3.63 7.83
C VAL A 16 -8.14 -4.97 8.35
N ARG A 17 -8.42 -5.94 7.46
CA ARG A 17 -8.82 -7.30 7.85
C ARG A 17 -7.78 -7.96 8.77
N LEU A 18 -6.50 -7.92 8.40
CA LEU A 18 -5.43 -8.51 9.21
C LEU A 18 -5.28 -7.80 10.56
N ARG A 19 -5.47 -6.48 10.61
CA ARG A 19 -5.47 -5.73 11.87
C ARG A 19 -6.63 -6.18 12.77
N GLU A 20 -7.83 -6.33 12.22
CA GLU A 20 -9.01 -6.79 12.96
C GLU A 20 -8.84 -8.21 13.49
N GLU A 21 -8.20 -9.10 12.73
CA GLU A 21 -7.90 -10.46 13.18
C GLU A 21 -6.91 -10.50 14.36
N HIS A 22 -5.95 -9.56 14.43
CA HIS A 22 -4.95 -9.53 15.49
C HIS A 22 -5.38 -8.71 16.72
N ALA A 23 -6.06 -7.59 16.51
CA ALA A 23 -6.39 -6.62 17.56
C ALA A 23 -7.86 -6.66 18.00
N GLY A 24 -8.70 -7.47 17.34
CA GLY A 24 -10.15 -7.45 17.52
C GLY A 24 -10.85 -6.45 16.60
N LEU A 25 -12.18 -6.49 16.61
CA LEU A 25 -13.02 -5.61 15.79
C LEU A 25 -12.73 -4.14 16.10
N LEU A 26 -12.40 -3.38 15.06
CA LEU A 26 -12.23 -1.93 15.15
C LEU A 26 -13.60 -1.27 15.35
N ASP A 27 -13.64 -0.10 15.97
CA ASP A 27 -14.84 0.73 15.97
C ASP A 27 -15.18 1.13 14.54
N ASP A 28 -16.25 0.57 14.00
CA ASP A 28 -16.60 0.61 12.59
C ASP A 28 -18.05 1.04 12.34
N GLN A 29 -18.76 1.52 13.36
CA GLN A 29 -20.18 1.86 13.25
C GLN A 29 -20.42 2.93 12.17
N GLU A 30 -19.63 4.00 12.23
CA GLU A 30 -19.67 5.07 11.23
C GLU A 30 -19.23 4.57 9.84
N ALA A 31 -18.17 3.77 9.78
CA ALA A 31 -17.66 3.16 8.54
C ALA A 31 -18.73 2.28 7.86
N ASN A 32 -19.43 1.47 8.65
CA ASN A 32 -20.50 0.58 8.20
C ASN A 32 -21.71 1.39 7.73
N ARG A 33 -22.11 2.44 8.46
CA ARG A 33 -23.21 3.33 8.07
C ARG A 33 -22.94 4.00 6.73
N LEU A 34 -21.76 4.61 6.56
CA LEU A 34 -21.35 5.26 5.31
C LEU A 34 -21.26 4.28 4.14
N ALA A 35 -20.70 3.09 4.38
CA ALA A 35 -20.63 2.02 3.37
C ALA A 35 -22.02 1.55 2.91
N ARG A 36 -22.99 1.42 3.84
CA ARG A 36 -24.39 1.07 3.52
C ARG A 36 -25.09 2.16 2.72
N GLN A 37 -24.93 3.43 3.10
CA GLN A 37 -25.58 4.57 2.43
C GLN A 37 -25.15 4.70 0.96
N HIS A 38 -23.89 4.43 0.66
CA HIS A 38 -23.38 4.49 -0.73
C HIS A 38 -23.85 3.31 -1.62
N GLY A 39 -24.57 2.32 -1.07
CA GLY A 39 -25.10 1.18 -1.81
C GLY A 39 -24.01 0.26 -2.40
N GLY A 40 -24.38 -0.52 -3.43
CA GLY A 40 -23.48 -1.45 -4.11
C GLY A 40 -23.48 -2.87 -3.55
N ASP A 41 -22.65 -3.73 -4.16
CA ASP A 41 -22.48 -5.13 -3.77
C ASP A 41 -21.67 -5.26 -2.45
N LEU A 42 -21.58 -6.49 -1.91
CA LEU A 42 -20.90 -6.72 -0.64
C LEU A 42 -19.41 -6.33 -0.70
N ALA A 43 -18.75 -6.63 -1.82
CA ALA A 43 -17.33 -6.33 -2.00
C ALA A 43 -17.08 -4.82 -1.98
N GLN A 44 -17.90 -4.04 -2.69
CA GLN A 44 -17.83 -2.58 -2.72
C GLN A 44 -18.06 -1.97 -1.35
N ARG A 45 -19.02 -2.49 -0.57
CA ARG A 45 -19.27 -2.02 0.80
C ARG A 45 -18.11 -2.32 1.74
N ILE A 46 -17.52 -3.51 1.65
CA ILE A 46 -16.32 -3.89 2.42
C ILE A 46 -15.13 -3.00 2.05
N GLU A 47 -14.87 -2.78 0.75
CA GLU A 47 -13.78 -1.92 0.30
C GLU A 47 -13.96 -0.49 0.81
N ARG A 48 -15.17 0.08 0.74
CA ARG A 48 -15.47 1.43 1.24
C ARG A 48 -15.31 1.55 2.76
N ARG A 49 -15.85 0.58 3.52
CA ARG A 49 -15.67 0.51 4.98
C ARG A 49 -14.18 0.51 5.33
N ALA A 50 -13.41 -0.36 4.69
CA ALA A 50 -11.99 -0.49 4.97
C ALA A 50 -11.20 0.75 4.57
N LEU A 51 -11.55 1.43 3.48
CA LEU A 51 -10.92 2.70 3.09
C LEU A 51 -11.16 3.80 4.11
N TRP A 52 -12.38 3.90 4.65
CA TRP A 52 -12.70 4.87 5.70
C TRP A 52 -11.88 4.61 6.97
N LEU A 53 -11.80 3.35 7.41
CA LEU A 53 -10.98 2.94 8.56
C LEU A 53 -9.48 3.20 8.31
N ALA A 54 -9.01 2.92 7.09
CA ALA A 54 -7.62 3.15 6.70
C ALA A 54 -7.25 4.64 6.64
N GLU A 55 -8.20 5.53 6.33
CA GLU A 55 -7.98 6.98 6.39
C GLU A 55 -7.94 7.45 7.84
N ARG A 56 -8.96 7.09 8.64
CA ARG A 56 -9.06 7.46 10.06
C ARG A 56 -7.82 7.04 10.85
N ASP A 57 -7.36 5.82 10.63
CA ASP A 57 -6.25 5.24 11.38
C ASP A 57 -4.87 5.56 10.76
N GLY A 58 -4.80 6.40 9.72
CA GLY A 58 -3.55 6.83 9.09
C GLY A 58 -2.87 5.78 8.18
N MET A 59 -3.47 4.62 7.96
CA MET A 59 -2.92 3.56 7.08
C MET A 59 -2.74 4.00 5.63
N ARG A 60 -3.58 4.92 5.13
CA ARG A 60 -3.43 5.45 3.77
C ARG A 60 -2.12 6.23 3.62
N ALA A 61 -1.78 7.08 4.59
CA ALA A 61 -0.52 7.81 4.62
C ALA A 61 0.66 6.83 4.76
N ALA A 62 0.53 5.85 5.66
CA ALA A 62 1.51 4.79 5.86
C ALA A 62 1.78 3.98 4.57
N LEU A 63 0.73 3.68 3.77
CA LEU A 63 0.88 3.04 2.46
C LEU A 63 1.68 3.90 1.47
N GLY A 64 1.47 5.22 1.50
CA GLY A 64 2.26 6.19 0.74
C GLY A 64 3.75 6.11 1.09
N HIS A 65 4.08 6.21 2.38
CA HIS A 65 5.46 6.10 2.88
C HIS A 65 6.07 4.73 2.57
N TRP A 66 5.31 3.65 2.73
CA TRP A 66 5.76 2.31 2.40
C TRP A 66 6.17 2.19 0.93
N LYS A 67 5.33 2.68 0.01
CA LYS A 67 5.64 2.66 -1.43
C LYS A 67 6.84 3.53 -1.78
N GLN A 68 7.02 4.66 -1.09
CA GLN A 68 8.21 5.50 -1.26
C GLN A 68 9.47 4.74 -0.82
N GLY A 69 9.45 4.12 0.36
CA GLY A 69 10.53 3.25 0.85
C GLY A 69 10.83 2.11 -0.12
N ALA A 70 9.80 1.48 -0.68
CA ALA A 70 9.93 0.42 -1.67
C ALA A 70 10.58 0.88 -2.99
N ARG A 71 10.25 2.10 -3.46
CA ARG A 71 10.88 2.72 -4.63
C ARG A 71 12.35 3.07 -4.36
N LEU A 72 12.66 3.63 -3.19
CA LEU A 72 14.03 3.95 -2.80
C LEU A 72 14.90 2.70 -2.67
N ALA A 73 14.36 1.64 -2.04
CA ALA A 73 15.02 0.35 -1.95
C ALA A 73 15.31 -0.23 -3.35
N LEU A 74 14.34 -0.13 -4.28
CA LEU A 74 14.52 -0.56 -5.65
C LEU A 74 15.61 0.24 -6.38
N LEU A 75 15.64 1.58 -6.22
CA LEU A 75 16.68 2.43 -6.79
C LEU A 75 18.06 2.07 -6.25
N GLY A 76 18.19 1.82 -4.94
CA GLY A 76 19.44 1.38 -4.33
C GLY A 76 19.92 0.04 -4.88
N LEU A 77 19.02 -0.94 -5.02
CA LEU A 77 19.34 -2.24 -5.62
C LEU A 77 19.69 -2.12 -7.11
N ALA A 78 19.02 -1.24 -7.85
CA ALA A 78 19.30 -0.98 -9.25
C ALA A 78 20.69 -0.35 -9.44
N LEU A 79 21.05 0.64 -8.62
CA LEU A 79 22.38 1.23 -8.63
C LEU A 79 23.46 0.18 -8.32
N LEU A 80 23.24 -0.64 -7.28
CA LEU A 80 24.15 -1.73 -6.95
C LEU A 80 24.30 -2.72 -8.11
N ALA A 81 23.20 -3.08 -8.79
CA ALA A 81 23.22 -3.97 -9.94
C ALA A 81 24.03 -3.39 -11.11
N VAL A 82 23.86 -2.10 -11.42
CA VAL A 82 24.62 -1.40 -12.46
C VAL A 82 26.11 -1.39 -12.12
N LEU A 83 26.47 -0.95 -10.92
CA LEU A 83 27.86 -0.88 -10.47
C LEU A 83 28.52 -2.27 -10.45
N SER A 84 27.80 -3.29 -9.97
CA SER A 84 28.30 -4.66 -9.93
C SER A 84 28.47 -5.24 -11.34
N GLY A 85 27.52 -5.01 -12.24
CA GLY A 85 27.60 -5.47 -13.63
C GLY A 85 28.76 -4.83 -14.39
N ALA A 86 28.88 -3.50 -14.33
CA ALA A 86 30.00 -2.78 -14.93
C ALA A 86 31.34 -3.18 -14.29
N GLY A 87 31.38 -3.32 -12.96
CA GLY A 87 32.56 -3.78 -12.22
C GLY A 87 33.00 -5.19 -12.61
N LEU A 88 32.07 -6.13 -12.81
CA LEU A 88 32.36 -7.48 -13.29
C LEU A 88 32.98 -7.46 -14.69
N ALA A 89 32.43 -6.67 -15.62
CA ALA A 89 33.00 -6.53 -16.96
C ALA A 89 34.39 -5.90 -16.94
N PHE A 90 34.59 -4.89 -16.11
CA PHE A 90 35.91 -4.27 -15.92
C PHE A 90 36.91 -5.25 -15.30
N ALA A 91 36.51 -6.02 -14.29
CA ALA A 91 37.36 -7.02 -13.67
C ALA A 91 37.71 -8.18 -14.63
N ALA A 92 36.77 -8.57 -15.50
CA ALA A 92 36.94 -9.63 -16.47
C ALA A 92 37.94 -9.29 -17.59
N LEU A 93 37.92 -8.05 -18.10
CA LEU A 93 38.82 -7.59 -19.16
C LEU A 93 40.09 -6.92 -18.62
N GLY A 94 40.03 -6.31 -17.44
CA GLY A 94 41.11 -5.53 -16.86
C GLY A 94 41.43 -4.24 -17.63
N ASP A 95 42.60 -3.69 -17.33
CA ASP A 95 43.08 -2.42 -17.88
C ASP A 95 43.60 -2.52 -19.33
N GLY A 96 43.73 -3.74 -19.87
CA GLY A 96 44.26 -4.02 -21.20
C GLY A 96 45.78 -4.22 -21.24
N SER A 97 46.47 -4.19 -20.09
CA SER A 97 47.92 -4.43 -20.00
C SER A 97 48.32 -5.89 -20.18
N ARG A 98 47.41 -6.82 -19.87
CA ARG A 98 47.60 -8.27 -19.98
C ARG A 98 46.57 -8.87 -20.95
N PRO A 99 46.92 -9.97 -21.64
CA PRO A 99 45.93 -10.69 -22.43
C PRO A 99 44.80 -11.22 -21.53
N VAL A 100 43.58 -11.16 -22.05
CA VAL A 100 42.37 -11.60 -21.36
C VAL A 100 42.18 -13.09 -21.64
N ASN A 101 42.11 -13.88 -20.57
CA ASN A 101 41.68 -15.26 -20.71
C ASN A 101 40.16 -15.29 -20.91
N VAL A 102 39.75 -15.65 -22.14
CA VAL A 102 38.35 -15.55 -22.58
C VAL A 102 37.41 -16.40 -21.74
N PHE A 103 37.84 -17.59 -21.32
CA PHE A 103 36.98 -18.50 -20.56
C PHE A 103 36.86 -18.09 -19.09
N TRP A 104 37.90 -17.48 -18.51
CA TRP A 104 37.78 -16.82 -17.20
C TRP A 104 36.90 -15.57 -17.26
N ALA A 105 37.01 -14.78 -18.32
CA ALA A 105 36.12 -13.65 -18.55
C ALA A 105 34.65 -14.11 -18.68
N LEU A 106 34.38 -15.18 -19.43
CA LEU A 106 33.05 -15.78 -19.51
C LEU A 106 32.56 -16.31 -18.16
N GLY A 107 33.39 -17.05 -17.45
CA GLY A 107 33.05 -17.61 -16.14
C GLY A 107 32.69 -16.53 -15.13
N SER A 108 33.45 -15.42 -15.10
CA SER A 108 33.18 -14.28 -14.20
C SER A 108 31.93 -13.49 -14.61
N LEU A 109 31.71 -13.26 -15.90
CA LEU A 109 30.55 -12.53 -16.42
C LEU A 109 29.25 -13.32 -16.30
N LEU A 110 29.27 -14.61 -16.63
CA LEU A 110 28.07 -15.43 -16.77
C LEU A 110 27.86 -16.43 -15.64
N GLY A 111 28.92 -16.87 -14.95
CA GLY A 111 28.85 -17.99 -14.00
C GLY A 111 27.80 -17.78 -12.91
N LEU A 112 27.94 -16.71 -12.13
CA LEU A 112 26.98 -16.40 -11.07
C LEU A 112 25.58 -16.12 -11.64
N ASN A 113 25.49 -15.44 -12.78
CA ASN A 113 24.20 -15.17 -13.43
C ASN A 113 23.48 -16.48 -13.82
N LEU A 114 24.17 -17.43 -14.44
CA LEU A 114 23.60 -18.72 -14.85
C LEU A 114 23.26 -19.58 -13.65
N LEU A 115 24.08 -19.61 -12.60
CA LEU A 115 23.77 -20.31 -11.36
C LEU A 115 22.49 -19.77 -10.71
N MET A 116 22.36 -18.44 -10.62
CA MET A 116 21.16 -17.80 -10.08
C MET A 116 19.93 -18.00 -10.98
N LEU A 117 20.13 -18.09 -12.30
CA LEU A 117 19.07 -18.41 -13.26
C LEU A 117 18.56 -19.83 -13.06
N CYS A 118 19.46 -20.81 -12.96
CA CYS A 118 19.14 -22.20 -12.66
C CYS A 118 18.44 -22.34 -11.32
N GLY A 119 18.94 -21.69 -10.26
CA GLY A 119 18.30 -21.68 -8.94
C GLY A 119 16.87 -21.14 -8.99
N TRP A 120 16.63 -20.07 -9.75
CA TRP A 120 15.28 -19.54 -9.95
C TRP A 120 14.37 -20.52 -10.71
N ALA A 121 14.88 -21.16 -11.77
CA ALA A 121 14.12 -22.15 -12.54
C ALA A 121 13.74 -23.37 -11.67
N LEU A 122 14.71 -23.92 -10.93
CA LEU A 122 14.54 -25.07 -10.03
C LEU A 122 13.59 -24.76 -8.87
N SER A 123 13.59 -23.53 -8.35
CA SER A 123 12.63 -23.10 -7.31
C SER A 123 11.17 -23.12 -7.77
N GLY A 124 10.90 -23.27 -9.07
CA GLY A 124 9.54 -23.46 -9.58
C GLY A 124 9.06 -24.90 -9.49
N TRP A 125 9.99 -25.84 -9.45
CA TRP A 125 9.74 -27.28 -9.50
C TRP A 125 9.75 -27.87 -8.08
N LEU A 126 10.69 -27.39 -7.27
CA LEU A 126 10.76 -27.64 -5.85
C LEU A 126 9.92 -26.56 -5.17
N SER A 127 8.88 -26.90 -4.43
CA SER A 127 7.99 -25.97 -3.69
C SER A 127 8.71 -25.10 -2.63
N GLY A 128 10.03 -24.96 -2.69
CA GLY A 128 10.86 -24.17 -1.78
C GLY A 128 11.14 -22.76 -2.32
N GLU A 129 11.03 -21.78 -1.42
CA GLU A 129 11.25 -20.35 -1.66
C GLU A 129 12.72 -19.94 -1.93
N HIS A 130 13.52 -20.78 -2.59
CA HIS A 130 14.98 -20.61 -2.70
C HIS A 130 15.42 -19.53 -3.70
N GLY A 131 14.49 -18.90 -4.43
CA GLY A 131 14.74 -17.72 -5.27
C GLY A 131 14.44 -16.37 -4.60
N ALA A 132 14.06 -16.37 -3.31
CA ALA A 132 13.42 -15.21 -2.68
C ALA A 132 14.36 -14.27 -1.90
N LEU A 133 15.68 -14.49 -1.85
CA LEU A 133 16.58 -13.68 -1.00
C LEU A 133 16.58 -12.19 -1.37
N LEU A 134 16.77 -11.84 -2.64
CA LEU A 134 16.71 -10.44 -3.10
C LEU A 134 15.31 -9.84 -2.94
N GLY A 135 14.26 -10.65 -3.14
CA GLY A 135 12.88 -10.24 -2.92
C GLY A 135 12.57 -9.92 -1.45
N ARG A 136 13.01 -10.79 -0.54
CA ARG A 136 12.91 -10.61 0.92
C ARG A 136 13.75 -9.44 1.40
N LEU A 137 14.97 -9.27 0.86
CA LEU A 137 15.80 -8.11 1.13
C LEU A 137 15.10 -6.81 0.71
N TRP A 138 14.47 -6.78 -0.47
CA TRP A 138 13.70 -5.62 -0.92
C TRP A 138 12.51 -5.33 -0.02
N LEU A 139 11.71 -6.34 0.36
CA LEU A 139 10.60 -6.16 1.30
C LEU A 139 11.07 -5.65 2.68
N TRP A 140 12.17 -6.21 3.18
CA TRP A 140 12.78 -5.79 4.44
C TRP A 140 13.31 -4.35 4.38
N LEU A 141 14.01 -3.97 3.31
CA LEU A 141 14.46 -2.60 3.08
C LEU A 141 13.28 -1.64 2.99
N SER A 142 12.23 -2.04 2.27
CA SER A 142 10.99 -1.25 2.13
C SER A 142 10.36 -0.97 3.49
N ALA A 143 10.22 -1.99 4.34
CA ALA A 143 9.71 -1.86 5.69
C ALA A 143 10.62 -0.99 6.58
N ARG A 144 11.95 -1.20 6.50
CA ARG A 144 12.93 -0.44 7.30
C ARG A 144 12.96 1.05 6.94
N LEU A 145 12.71 1.39 5.68
CA LEU A 145 12.66 2.77 5.20
C LEU A 145 11.30 3.45 5.48
N ALA A 146 10.22 2.68 5.61
CA ALA A 146 8.89 3.22 5.88
C ALA A 146 8.72 3.77 7.31
N ARG A 147 9.44 3.21 8.30
CA ARG A 147 9.48 3.66 9.72
C ARG A 147 8.14 4.14 10.30
N ASP A 148 7.07 3.40 10.07
CA ASP A 148 5.73 3.76 10.54
C ASP A 148 5.10 2.55 11.25
N ALA A 149 4.68 2.73 12.51
CA ALA A 149 4.01 1.68 13.27
C ALA A 149 2.67 1.30 12.62
N GLN A 150 2.00 2.24 11.96
CA GLN A 150 0.75 2.01 11.22
C GLN A 150 0.98 1.21 9.93
N ALA A 151 2.23 1.04 9.48
CA ALA A 151 2.58 0.21 8.32
C ALA A 151 2.77 -1.28 8.66
N ALA A 152 2.70 -1.68 9.94
CA ALA A 152 3.06 -3.04 10.37
C ALA A 152 2.29 -4.14 9.62
N GLN A 153 0.99 -3.93 9.36
CA GLN A 153 0.14 -4.90 8.67
C GLN A 153 0.18 -4.78 7.13
N LEU A 154 0.82 -3.75 6.56
CA LEU A 154 0.85 -3.56 5.11
C LEU A 154 1.67 -4.64 4.40
N ALA A 155 2.88 -4.95 4.86
CA ALA A 155 3.70 -5.97 4.20
C ALA A 155 3.10 -7.39 4.32
N PRO A 156 2.61 -7.85 5.49
CA PRO A 156 1.85 -9.09 5.60
C PRO A 156 0.60 -9.12 4.72
N ALA A 157 -0.20 -8.05 4.70
CA ALA A 157 -1.40 -7.95 3.88
C ALA A 157 -1.09 -8.09 2.38
N LEU A 158 0.02 -7.50 1.92
CA LEU A 158 0.47 -7.65 0.55
C LEU A 158 0.75 -9.12 0.23
N LEU A 159 1.47 -9.82 1.10
CA LEU A 159 1.82 -11.22 0.87
C LEU A 159 0.57 -12.11 0.83
N VAL A 160 -0.36 -11.93 1.76
CA VAL A 160 -1.63 -12.69 1.80
C VAL A 160 -2.47 -12.41 0.55
N LEU A 161 -2.62 -11.13 0.17
CA LEU A 161 -3.36 -10.73 -1.03
C LEU A 161 -2.78 -11.38 -2.29
N LEU A 162 -1.44 -11.40 -2.41
CA LEU A 162 -0.76 -11.99 -3.57
C LEU A 162 -0.75 -13.52 -3.55
N GLN A 163 -0.75 -14.15 -2.38
CA GLN A 163 -0.73 -15.60 -2.23
C GLN A 163 -1.97 -16.27 -2.83
N ARG A 164 -3.15 -15.62 -2.72
CA ARG A 164 -4.42 -16.11 -3.28
C ARG A 164 -4.33 -16.47 -4.77
N GLN A 165 -3.61 -15.64 -5.53
CA GLN A 165 -3.39 -15.82 -6.98
C GLN A 165 -1.97 -16.31 -7.30
N ARG A 166 -1.22 -16.81 -6.30
CA ARG A 166 0.20 -17.21 -6.41
C ARG A 166 1.08 -16.15 -7.11
N LEU A 167 0.76 -14.88 -6.89
CA LEU A 167 1.39 -13.76 -7.57
C LEU A 167 2.76 -13.38 -6.99
N THR A 168 3.04 -13.76 -5.74
CA THR A 168 4.31 -13.47 -5.06
C THR A 168 5.51 -13.97 -5.88
N ARG A 169 5.43 -15.19 -6.44
CA ARG A 169 6.47 -15.75 -7.32
C ARG A 169 6.74 -14.86 -8.53
N TRP A 170 5.69 -14.38 -9.18
CA TRP A 170 5.81 -13.58 -10.40
C TRP A 170 6.32 -12.16 -10.11
N LEU A 171 5.89 -11.55 -9.00
CA LEU A 171 6.41 -10.25 -8.58
C LEU A 171 7.90 -10.32 -8.21
N LEU A 172 8.28 -11.28 -7.37
CA LEU A 172 9.68 -11.45 -6.98
C LEU A 172 10.55 -11.91 -8.17
N GLY A 173 10.00 -12.78 -9.02
CA GLY A 173 10.66 -13.19 -10.27
C GLY A 173 10.88 -12.02 -11.22
N LEU A 174 9.91 -11.12 -11.36
CA LEU A 174 10.06 -9.89 -12.14
C LEU A 174 11.18 -9.02 -11.56
N LEU A 175 11.19 -8.80 -10.25
CA LEU A 175 12.22 -8.00 -9.58
C LEU A 175 13.62 -8.59 -9.80
N VAL A 176 13.81 -9.87 -9.49
CA VAL A 176 15.12 -10.54 -9.58
C VAL A 176 15.63 -10.57 -11.02
N ASN A 177 14.79 -10.98 -11.97
CA ASN A 177 15.23 -11.06 -13.37
C ASN A 177 15.49 -9.67 -13.96
N SER A 178 14.74 -8.63 -13.55
CA SER A 178 15.00 -7.26 -14.00
C SER A 178 16.31 -6.69 -13.43
N LEU A 179 16.64 -6.97 -12.17
CA LEU A 179 17.91 -6.55 -11.57
C LEU A 179 19.10 -7.25 -12.24
N TRP A 180 19.01 -8.57 -12.47
CA TRP A 180 20.04 -9.30 -13.21
C TRP A 180 20.15 -8.84 -14.67
N LEU A 181 19.03 -8.57 -15.34
CA LEU A 181 19.03 -7.99 -16.67
C LEU A 181 19.76 -6.64 -16.67
N LEU A 182 19.47 -5.76 -15.71
CA LEU A 182 20.14 -4.47 -15.59
C LEU A 182 21.64 -4.63 -15.36
N ALA A 183 22.06 -5.56 -14.49
CA ALA A 183 23.46 -5.87 -14.28
C ALA A 183 24.13 -6.39 -15.57
N MET A 184 23.48 -7.29 -16.31
CA MET A 184 24.00 -7.81 -17.58
C MET A 184 24.06 -6.74 -18.68
N LEU A 185 23.09 -5.82 -18.73
CA LEU A 185 23.13 -4.67 -19.65
C LEU A 185 24.25 -3.69 -19.30
N ALA A 186 24.47 -3.42 -18.00
CA ALA A 186 25.60 -2.61 -17.54
C ALA A 186 26.95 -3.28 -17.85
N ALA A 187 27.06 -4.59 -17.64
CA ALA A 187 28.23 -5.37 -18.02
C ALA A 187 28.47 -5.30 -19.54
N LEU A 188 27.43 -5.51 -20.35
CA LEU A 188 27.52 -5.43 -21.81
C LEU A 188 27.91 -4.03 -22.29
N GLY A 189 27.33 -2.97 -21.73
CA GLY A 189 27.71 -1.58 -22.03
C GLY A 189 29.15 -1.27 -21.66
N MET A 190 29.62 -1.78 -20.52
CA MET A 190 31.01 -1.65 -20.10
C MET A 190 31.96 -2.42 -21.02
N LEU A 191 31.62 -3.66 -21.40
CA LEU A 191 32.38 -4.44 -22.39
C LEU A 191 32.51 -3.69 -23.71
N LEU A 192 31.40 -3.16 -24.24
CA LEU A 192 31.42 -2.35 -25.47
C LEU A 192 32.33 -1.13 -25.33
N THR A 193 32.24 -0.41 -24.21
CA THR A 193 33.08 0.77 -23.94
C THR A 193 34.56 0.41 -23.90
N LEU A 194 34.91 -0.69 -23.21
CA LEU A 194 36.29 -1.16 -23.11
C LEU A 194 36.82 -1.64 -24.46
N LEU A 195 36.07 -2.49 -25.17
CA LEU A 195 36.48 -3.06 -26.46
C LEU A 195 36.56 -2.01 -27.57
N ALA A 196 35.78 -0.93 -27.50
CA ALA A 196 35.88 0.20 -28.42
C ALA A 196 37.07 1.13 -28.10
N GLY A 197 37.35 1.34 -26.80
CA GLY A 197 38.38 2.28 -26.36
C GLY A 197 39.78 1.69 -26.21
N ARG A 198 39.94 0.36 -26.23
CA ARG A 198 41.20 -0.32 -25.94
C ARG A 198 41.44 -1.54 -26.82
N ARG A 199 42.71 -1.86 -27.03
CA ARG A 199 43.14 -3.06 -27.74
C ARG A 199 43.32 -4.21 -26.75
N TYR A 200 42.42 -5.19 -26.80
CA TYR A 200 42.52 -6.41 -25.99
C TYR A 200 43.11 -7.57 -26.81
N GLY A 201 44.03 -8.31 -26.20
CA GLY A 201 44.47 -9.62 -26.68
C GLY A 201 43.65 -10.71 -25.97
N PHE A 202 43.23 -11.73 -26.70
CA PHE A 202 42.43 -12.84 -26.17
C PHE A 202 43.19 -14.15 -26.26
N VAL A 203 43.26 -14.85 -25.12
CA VAL A 203 43.96 -16.13 -24.96
C VAL A 203 43.08 -17.14 -24.24
N TRP A 204 43.43 -18.42 -24.31
CA TRP A 204 42.81 -19.50 -23.53
C TRP A 204 43.87 -20.34 -22.83
N GLU A 205 44.79 -19.68 -22.11
CA GLU A 205 45.88 -20.37 -21.41
C GLU A 205 45.34 -21.37 -20.37
N THR A 206 45.71 -22.64 -20.52
CA THR A 206 45.56 -23.67 -19.47
C THR A 206 46.78 -24.57 -19.41
N THR A 207 47.12 -25.03 -18.21
CA THR A 207 48.25 -25.94 -17.98
C THR A 207 47.88 -27.42 -18.22
N LEU A 208 46.59 -27.75 -18.20
CA LEU A 208 46.10 -29.14 -18.14
C LEU A 208 45.40 -29.63 -19.41
N LEU A 209 44.85 -28.72 -20.23
CA LEU A 209 44.00 -29.08 -21.37
C LEU A 209 44.66 -28.73 -22.70
N ALA A 210 44.49 -29.63 -23.68
CA ALA A 210 44.85 -29.39 -25.08
C ALA A 210 43.87 -28.40 -25.75
N ALA A 211 44.09 -28.08 -27.03
CA ALA A 211 43.30 -27.07 -27.76
C ALA A 211 41.88 -27.54 -28.13
N GLU A 212 41.71 -28.83 -28.37
CA GLU A 212 40.50 -29.44 -28.94
C GLU A 212 39.23 -29.17 -28.10
N PRO A 213 39.23 -29.29 -26.76
CA PRO A 213 38.07 -28.94 -25.94
C PRO A 213 37.67 -27.46 -26.07
N PHE A 214 38.63 -26.55 -26.21
CA PHE A 214 38.35 -25.12 -26.35
C PHE A 214 37.77 -24.78 -27.72
N ILE A 215 38.22 -25.45 -28.77
CA ILE A 215 37.61 -25.34 -30.10
C ILE A 215 36.15 -25.79 -30.00
N ALA A 216 35.90 -27.00 -29.52
CA ALA A 216 34.53 -27.53 -29.39
C ALA A 216 33.63 -26.61 -28.55
N LEU A 217 34.12 -26.11 -27.41
CA LEU A 217 33.37 -25.21 -26.54
C LEU A 217 33.09 -23.85 -27.20
N THR A 218 34.07 -23.28 -27.93
CA THR A 218 33.91 -22.01 -28.65
C THR A 218 32.85 -22.12 -29.73
N HIS A 219 32.87 -23.22 -30.49
CA HIS A 219 31.86 -23.52 -31.50
C HIS A 219 30.48 -23.73 -30.88
N ALA A 220 30.38 -24.53 -29.81
CA ALA A 220 29.11 -24.82 -29.15
C ALA A 220 28.43 -23.57 -28.57
N LEU A 221 29.18 -22.73 -27.86
CA LEU A 221 28.68 -21.46 -27.33
C LEU A 221 28.49 -20.40 -28.42
N GLY A 222 29.26 -20.47 -29.52
CA GLY A 222 29.15 -19.55 -30.65
C GLY A 222 27.97 -19.81 -31.57
N ALA A 223 27.39 -21.02 -31.55
CA ALA A 223 26.36 -21.44 -32.50
C ALA A 223 25.12 -20.53 -32.48
N LEU A 224 24.55 -20.24 -31.30
CA LEU A 224 23.37 -19.37 -31.21
C LEU A 224 23.69 -17.89 -31.49
N PRO A 225 24.77 -17.29 -30.93
CA PRO A 225 25.20 -15.95 -31.33
C PRO A 225 25.45 -15.79 -32.83
N ALA A 226 26.02 -16.80 -33.50
CA ALA A 226 26.29 -16.75 -34.93
C ALA A 226 25.02 -16.58 -35.77
N LEU A 227 23.89 -17.17 -35.35
CA LEU A 227 22.58 -16.97 -35.99
C LEU A 227 22.09 -15.52 -35.91
N LEU A 228 22.57 -14.76 -34.92
CA LEU A 228 22.27 -13.33 -34.75
C LEU A 228 23.29 -12.42 -35.45
N GLY A 229 24.24 -12.99 -36.20
CA GLY A 229 25.25 -12.24 -36.96
C GLY A 229 26.55 -11.95 -36.20
N PHE A 230 26.76 -12.53 -35.01
CA PHE A 230 28.05 -12.41 -34.33
C PHE A 230 29.11 -13.29 -35.00
N SER A 231 30.27 -12.71 -35.28
CA SER A 231 31.44 -13.45 -35.80
C SER A 231 31.95 -14.46 -34.78
N MET A 232 32.50 -15.57 -35.27
CA MET A 232 33.15 -16.59 -34.44
C MET A 232 34.60 -16.79 -34.91
N PRO A 233 35.57 -16.95 -34.00
CA PRO A 233 36.97 -17.23 -34.39
C PRO A 233 37.06 -18.59 -35.11
N SER A 234 37.86 -18.67 -36.16
CA SER A 234 38.14 -19.94 -36.86
C SER A 234 39.02 -20.85 -36.00
N GLU A 235 39.03 -22.15 -36.26
CA GLU A 235 39.87 -23.08 -35.48
C GLU A 235 41.35 -22.69 -35.50
N ALA A 236 41.85 -22.15 -36.62
CA ALA A 236 43.23 -21.67 -36.74
C ALA A 236 43.47 -20.46 -35.81
N MET A 237 42.52 -19.52 -35.74
CA MET A 237 42.57 -18.39 -34.80
C MET A 237 42.50 -18.86 -33.35
N ILE A 238 41.66 -19.86 -33.05
CA ILE A 238 41.57 -20.44 -31.72
C ILE A 238 42.91 -21.08 -31.36
N ARG A 239 43.47 -22.00 -32.17
CA ARG A 239 44.77 -22.62 -31.88
C ARG A 239 45.90 -21.58 -31.69
N ALA A 240 45.93 -20.56 -32.55
CA ALA A 240 46.91 -19.47 -32.45
C ALA A 240 46.78 -18.64 -31.17
N SER A 241 45.58 -18.47 -30.61
CA SER A 241 45.35 -17.79 -29.32
C SER A 241 45.84 -18.58 -28.09
N GLY A 242 46.13 -19.88 -28.24
CA GLY A 242 46.75 -20.69 -27.17
C GLY A 242 48.26 -20.78 -27.26
N ALA A 243 48.82 -20.64 -28.47
CA ALA A 243 50.24 -20.39 -28.67
C ALA A 243 50.54 -18.90 -28.37
N THR A 244 51.73 -18.58 -27.87
CA THR A 244 52.14 -17.24 -27.41
C THR A 244 52.25 -16.16 -28.52
N GLN A 245 51.47 -16.25 -29.60
CA GLN A 245 51.45 -15.30 -30.72
C GLN A 245 50.05 -14.75 -31.01
N PRO A 246 49.59 -13.73 -30.28
CA PRO A 246 48.39 -12.99 -30.63
C PRO A 246 48.72 -11.95 -31.71
N LEU A 247 49.00 -12.38 -32.95
CA LEU A 247 49.54 -11.50 -34.00
C LEU A 247 48.53 -11.01 -35.06
N PHE A 248 47.23 -11.32 -34.96
CA PHE A 248 46.26 -10.95 -36.00
C PHE A 248 45.12 -10.07 -35.47
N ASP A 249 44.97 -8.87 -36.02
CA ASP A 249 43.86 -7.94 -35.71
C ASP A 249 42.47 -8.56 -35.96
N GLY A 250 42.34 -9.36 -37.03
CA GLY A 250 41.10 -10.08 -37.33
C GLY A 250 40.71 -11.10 -36.25
N ALA A 251 41.68 -11.74 -35.59
CA ALA A 251 41.39 -12.67 -34.50
C ALA A 251 40.86 -11.95 -33.26
N ARG A 252 41.37 -10.75 -32.96
CA ARG A 252 40.88 -9.92 -31.84
C ARG A 252 39.42 -9.52 -32.03
N GLN A 253 39.08 -9.06 -33.23
CA GLN A 253 37.71 -8.65 -33.55
C GLN A 253 36.74 -9.84 -33.49
N ALA A 254 37.15 -11.02 -33.99
CA ALA A 254 36.34 -12.23 -33.92
C ALA A 254 36.08 -12.67 -32.47
N TRP A 255 37.09 -12.65 -31.61
CA TRP A 255 36.93 -12.96 -30.18
C TRP A 255 36.07 -11.94 -29.44
N ALA A 256 36.25 -10.64 -29.71
CA ALA A 256 35.41 -9.59 -29.13
C ALA A 256 33.94 -9.75 -29.52
N SER A 257 33.67 -9.94 -30.82
CA SER A 257 32.33 -10.21 -31.34
C SER A 257 31.72 -11.46 -30.70
N TRP A 258 32.48 -12.55 -30.64
CA TRP A 258 32.02 -13.80 -30.04
C TRP A 258 31.68 -13.62 -28.55
N LEU A 259 32.54 -12.96 -27.77
CA LEU A 259 32.31 -12.70 -26.34
C LEU A 259 31.03 -11.87 -26.13
N LEU A 260 30.86 -10.79 -26.89
CA LEU A 260 29.66 -9.95 -26.84
C LEU A 260 28.40 -10.77 -27.18
N GLY A 261 28.46 -11.59 -28.22
CA GLY A 261 27.36 -12.46 -28.63
C GLY A 261 26.98 -13.48 -27.57
N VAL A 262 27.96 -14.16 -26.96
CA VAL A 262 27.73 -15.13 -25.89
C VAL A 262 27.12 -14.44 -24.66
N VAL A 263 27.64 -13.29 -24.24
CA VAL A 263 27.08 -12.54 -23.09
C VAL A 263 25.65 -12.07 -23.37
N LEU A 264 25.36 -11.61 -24.58
CA LEU A 264 24.01 -11.21 -24.98
C LEU A 264 23.04 -12.40 -24.96
N VAL A 265 23.40 -13.50 -25.62
CA VAL A 265 22.51 -14.66 -25.82
C VAL A 265 22.29 -15.47 -24.55
N TYR A 266 23.33 -15.68 -23.75
CA TYR A 266 23.23 -16.52 -22.55
C TYR A 266 23.11 -15.71 -21.25
N GLY A 267 23.45 -14.43 -21.27
CA GLY A 267 23.31 -13.52 -20.12
C GLY A 267 22.03 -12.69 -20.17
N VAL A 268 21.92 -11.83 -21.17
CA VAL A 268 20.86 -10.80 -21.28
C VAL A 268 19.52 -11.41 -21.70
N LEU A 269 19.51 -12.15 -22.81
CA LEU A 269 18.28 -12.63 -23.44
C LEU A 269 17.43 -13.54 -22.54
N PRO A 270 17.97 -14.53 -21.81
CA PRO A 270 17.18 -15.38 -20.93
C PRO A 270 16.53 -14.57 -19.79
N ARG A 271 17.26 -13.59 -19.25
CA ARG A 271 16.74 -12.69 -18.20
C ARG A 271 15.63 -11.80 -18.73
N LEU A 272 15.78 -11.26 -19.93
CA LEU A 272 14.75 -10.46 -20.59
C LEU A 272 13.47 -11.26 -20.80
N LEU A 273 13.57 -12.47 -21.35
CA LEU A 273 12.43 -13.35 -21.58
C LEU A 273 11.70 -13.71 -20.28
N LEU A 274 12.45 -14.05 -19.22
CA LEU A 274 11.85 -14.37 -17.93
C LEU A 274 11.23 -13.15 -17.24
N ALA A 275 11.86 -11.97 -17.34
CA ALA A 275 11.28 -10.73 -16.84
C ALA A 275 9.96 -10.42 -17.57
N ALA A 276 9.92 -10.57 -18.90
CA ALA A 276 8.71 -10.39 -19.70
C ALA A 276 7.61 -11.40 -19.32
N LEU A 277 7.96 -12.68 -19.17
CA LEU A 277 7.04 -13.73 -18.71
C LEU A 277 6.46 -13.40 -17.33
N CYS A 278 7.30 -13.00 -16.37
CA CYS A 278 6.88 -12.62 -15.03
C CYS A 278 5.97 -11.39 -15.06
N LEU A 279 6.30 -10.39 -15.87
CA LEU A 279 5.49 -9.19 -16.05
C LEU A 279 4.11 -9.53 -16.63
N TRP A 280 4.05 -10.39 -17.64
CA TRP A 280 2.78 -10.82 -18.23
C TRP A 280 1.92 -11.59 -17.23
N ARG A 281 2.52 -12.54 -16.50
CA ARG A 281 1.83 -13.29 -15.43
C ARG A 281 1.31 -12.37 -14.32
N TRP A 282 2.14 -11.42 -13.89
CA TRP A 282 1.78 -10.40 -12.92
C TRP A 282 0.61 -9.54 -13.38
N ARG A 283 0.67 -9.00 -14.60
CA ARG A 283 -0.42 -8.17 -15.17
C ARG A 283 -1.73 -8.96 -15.25
N ARG A 284 -1.70 -10.20 -15.74
CA ARG A 284 -2.88 -11.05 -15.86
C ARG A 284 -3.48 -11.38 -14.49
N GLY A 285 -2.68 -11.83 -13.52
CA GLY A 285 -3.22 -12.21 -12.21
C GLY A 285 -3.65 -11.00 -11.37
N ARG A 286 -3.05 -9.82 -11.54
CA ARG A 286 -3.52 -8.58 -10.89
C ARG A 286 -4.95 -8.21 -11.23
N GLN A 287 -5.37 -8.46 -12.48
CA GLN A 287 -6.75 -8.20 -12.92
C GLN A 287 -7.74 -9.14 -12.22
N GLN A 288 -7.29 -10.32 -11.80
CA GLN A 288 -8.08 -11.36 -11.13
C GLN A 288 -8.02 -11.28 -9.60
N LEU A 289 -7.31 -10.31 -9.04
CA LEU A 289 -7.40 -10.03 -7.61
C LEU A 289 -8.83 -9.60 -7.30
N GLY A 290 -9.35 -10.03 -6.17
CA GLY A 290 -10.70 -9.72 -5.69
C GLY A 290 -10.79 -10.07 -4.21
N ALA A 291 -11.75 -9.47 -3.51
CA ALA A 291 -12.08 -9.88 -2.16
C ALA A 291 -12.67 -11.29 -2.20
N ASP A 292 -12.09 -12.20 -1.42
CA ASP A 292 -12.65 -13.55 -1.25
C ASP A 292 -13.78 -13.47 -0.22
N LEU A 293 -14.99 -13.22 -0.71
CA LEU A 293 -16.15 -13.00 0.13
C LEU A 293 -16.53 -14.22 0.98
N GLU A 294 -15.95 -15.40 0.71
CA GLU A 294 -16.21 -16.64 1.45
C GLU A 294 -15.43 -16.72 2.77
N GLN A 295 -14.52 -15.79 3.04
CA GLN A 295 -13.74 -15.81 4.27
C GLN A 295 -14.59 -15.51 5.51
N PRO A 296 -14.33 -16.18 6.66
CA PRO A 296 -15.12 -15.99 7.87
C PRO A 296 -15.26 -14.53 8.30
N ALA A 297 -14.17 -13.74 8.22
CA ALA A 297 -14.17 -12.31 8.55
C ALA A 297 -15.14 -11.50 7.67
N TYR A 298 -15.19 -11.77 6.36
CA TYR A 298 -16.10 -11.08 5.45
C TYR A 298 -17.54 -11.59 5.55
N GLN A 299 -17.75 -12.86 5.91
CA GLN A 299 -19.09 -13.39 6.20
C GLN A 299 -19.70 -12.78 7.46
N GLN A 300 -18.91 -12.49 8.49
CA GLN A 300 -19.36 -11.72 9.67
C GLN A 300 -19.79 -10.30 9.26
N LEU A 301 -18.96 -9.62 8.45
CA LEU A 301 -19.28 -8.29 7.92
C LEU A 301 -20.51 -8.26 7.02
N ARG A 302 -20.82 -9.37 6.32
CA ARG A 302 -22.02 -9.47 5.47
C ARG A 302 -23.30 -9.19 6.24
N GLN A 303 -23.42 -9.69 7.46
CA GLN A 303 -24.62 -9.49 8.28
C GLN A 303 -24.80 -8.00 8.65
N VAL A 304 -23.70 -7.29 8.87
CA VAL A 304 -23.69 -5.88 9.24
C VAL A 304 -23.88 -4.96 8.02
N LEU A 305 -23.24 -5.30 6.90
CA LEU A 305 -23.22 -4.47 5.68
C LEU A 305 -24.38 -4.76 4.72
N MET A 306 -24.99 -5.95 4.79
CA MET A 306 -26.13 -6.37 3.97
C MET A 306 -27.24 -7.01 4.83
N PRO A 307 -27.87 -6.26 5.74
CA PRO A 307 -28.98 -6.80 6.53
C PRO A 307 -30.17 -7.18 5.63
N THR A 308 -30.63 -8.44 5.73
CA THR A 308 -31.77 -8.98 4.95
C THR A 308 -33.12 -8.35 5.33
N SER A 309 -33.14 -7.62 6.44
CA SER A 309 -34.24 -6.80 6.95
C SER A 309 -33.65 -5.76 7.90
N GLU A 310 -34.08 -4.49 7.85
CA GLU A 310 -33.84 -3.51 8.93
C GLU A 310 -34.57 -4.01 10.21
N ARG A 311 -34.03 -5.03 10.87
CA ARG A 311 -34.52 -5.48 12.18
C ARG A 311 -33.77 -4.69 13.24
N LEU A 312 -34.50 -3.81 13.93
CA LEU A 312 -34.14 -3.30 15.25
C LEU A 312 -33.73 -4.49 16.14
N GLY A 313 -32.45 -4.61 16.46
CA GLY A 313 -31.94 -5.73 17.24
C GLY A 313 -30.60 -5.38 17.86
N VAL A 314 -30.62 -5.22 19.19
CA VAL A 314 -29.54 -4.82 20.10
C VAL A 314 -28.42 -5.86 20.16
N HIS A 315 -27.14 -5.43 20.18
CA HIS A 315 -26.07 -6.13 20.92
C HIS A 315 -24.84 -5.25 21.23
N ASP A 316 -24.38 -5.35 22.50
CA ASP A 316 -23.21 -4.76 23.20
C ASP A 316 -21.80 -5.06 22.61
N PRO A 317 -20.65 -4.57 23.17
CA PRO A 317 -20.39 -3.55 24.21
C PRO A 317 -19.52 -2.36 23.72
N ALA A 318 -19.33 -1.34 24.57
CA ALA A 318 -18.70 -0.05 24.25
C ALA A 318 -17.14 -0.08 24.23
N PRO A 319 -16.46 0.47 23.19
CA PRO A 319 -15.00 0.64 23.16
C PRO A 319 -14.46 1.97 23.77
N ALA A 320 -13.17 1.93 24.14
CA ALA A 320 -12.39 3.05 24.67
C ALA A 320 -12.01 4.11 23.61
N MET A 321 -11.52 5.27 24.07
CA MET A 321 -11.60 6.61 23.46
C MET A 321 -10.95 6.74 22.09
N ALA A 322 -11.72 7.21 21.10
CA ALA A 322 -11.18 7.71 19.84
C ALA A 322 -10.94 9.23 19.96
N GLU A 323 -9.71 9.62 19.66
CA GLU A 323 -9.20 10.98 19.69
C GLU A 323 -9.69 11.79 18.48
N GLN A 324 -10.28 12.95 18.78
CA GLN A 324 -10.36 14.21 17.99
C GLN A 324 -10.63 14.10 16.48
N ALA A 325 -11.89 14.32 16.08
CA ALA A 325 -12.30 14.54 14.69
C ALA A 325 -12.52 16.03 14.40
N ALA A 326 -11.81 16.55 13.40
CA ALA A 326 -12.04 17.87 12.82
C ALA A 326 -13.37 17.91 12.04
N THR A 327 -14.11 19.00 12.21
CA THR A 327 -15.44 19.26 11.66
C THR A 327 -15.40 19.36 10.12
N GLN A 328 -15.92 18.35 9.42
CA GLN A 328 -16.27 18.48 7.99
C GLN A 328 -17.78 18.67 7.88
N ALA A 329 -18.19 19.77 7.23
CA ALA A 329 -19.60 20.13 7.06
C ALA A 329 -20.32 19.19 6.07
N PRO A 330 -21.60 18.85 6.31
CA PRO A 330 -22.38 17.95 5.46
C PRO A 330 -22.68 18.53 4.06
N GLN A 331 -22.68 17.66 3.03
CA GLN A 331 -22.72 18.03 1.61
C GLN A 331 -24.12 18.34 1.02
N SER A 332 -25.20 18.26 1.80
CA SER A 332 -26.53 18.67 1.32
C SER A 332 -27.46 18.93 2.50
N VAL A 333 -27.57 20.19 2.91
CA VAL A 333 -28.43 20.62 4.02
C VAL A 333 -29.89 20.63 3.57
N SER A 334 -30.76 19.89 4.27
CA SER A 334 -32.21 20.02 4.16
C SER A 334 -32.64 21.31 4.88
N GLY A 335 -33.54 22.09 4.27
CA GLY A 335 -34.15 23.24 4.95
C GLY A 335 -34.87 22.79 6.23
N GLY A 336 -34.61 23.47 7.35
CA GLY A 336 -35.27 23.20 8.63
C GLY A 336 -34.37 23.40 9.84
N ALA A 337 -34.98 23.75 10.97
CA ALA A 337 -34.34 23.84 12.28
C ALA A 337 -34.86 22.74 13.20
N LEU A 338 -33.97 22.16 14.00
CA LEU A 338 -34.29 21.05 14.89
C LEU A 338 -33.81 21.34 16.32
N LEU A 339 -34.68 21.14 17.30
CA LEU A 339 -34.32 21.11 18.72
C LEU A 339 -34.24 19.67 19.20
N VAL A 340 -33.23 19.34 20.01
CA VAL A 340 -33.15 18.07 20.72
C VAL A 340 -32.66 18.27 22.15
N GLY A 341 -33.26 17.58 23.11
CA GLY A 341 -32.79 17.53 24.49
C GLY A 341 -31.83 16.38 24.72
N LEU A 342 -30.73 16.59 25.44
CA LEU A 342 -29.79 15.53 25.82
C LEU A 342 -29.98 15.18 27.29
N GLU A 343 -30.49 13.98 27.56
CA GLU A 343 -30.65 13.41 28.90
C GLU A 343 -31.28 14.39 29.92
N LEU A 344 -32.33 15.10 29.51
CA LEU A 344 -33.00 16.06 30.37
C LEU A 344 -33.78 15.35 31.49
N ASP A 345 -33.88 15.99 32.65
CA ASP A 345 -34.76 15.52 33.73
C ASP A 345 -36.23 15.60 33.29
N GLU A 346 -37.01 14.54 33.56
CA GLU A 346 -38.45 14.46 33.27
C GLU A 346 -39.27 15.53 33.99
N GLN A 347 -38.73 16.10 35.07
CA GLN A 347 -39.38 17.17 35.84
C GLN A 347 -39.29 18.54 35.16
N ARG A 348 -38.44 18.70 34.13
CA ARG A 348 -38.35 19.97 33.39
C ARG A 348 -39.49 20.07 32.38
N PRO A 349 -40.11 21.26 32.22
CA PRO A 349 -41.09 21.47 31.16
C PRO A 349 -40.37 21.37 29.79
N TRP A 350 -40.66 20.31 29.05
CA TRP A 350 -40.12 20.05 27.72
C TRP A 350 -41.23 19.63 26.74
N PRO A 351 -41.20 20.09 25.47
CA PRO A 351 -40.30 21.11 24.92
C PRO A 351 -40.67 22.53 25.41
N PRO A 352 -39.75 23.51 25.33
CA PRO A 352 -40.09 24.92 25.50
C PRO A 352 -41.04 25.39 24.38
N THR A 353 -41.62 26.58 24.51
CA THR A 353 -42.41 27.18 23.43
C THR A 353 -41.51 27.41 22.22
N LEU A 354 -41.76 26.64 21.14
CA LEU A 354 -40.97 26.69 19.92
C LEU A 354 -41.72 27.44 18.80
N PRO A 355 -40.98 28.12 17.91
CA PRO A 355 -41.52 28.64 16.66
C PRO A 355 -42.06 27.54 15.74
N GLU A 356 -43.07 27.84 14.91
CA GLU A 356 -43.66 26.86 13.98
C GLU A 356 -42.66 26.23 13.01
N ALA A 357 -41.56 26.94 12.69
CA ALA A 357 -40.52 26.48 11.79
C ALA A 357 -39.49 25.53 12.43
N VAL A 358 -39.55 25.31 13.74
CA VAL A 358 -38.60 24.47 14.50
C VAL A 358 -39.28 23.16 14.89
N THR A 359 -38.68 22.05 14.46
CA THR A 359 -39.16 20.71 14.82
C THR A 359 -38.52 20.27 16.14
N ASP A 360 -39.31 19.74 17.07
CA ASP A 360 -38.81 19.07 18.27
C ASP A 360 -38.50 17.59 17.96
N ALA A 361 -37.25 17.18 18.19
CA ALA A 361 -36.80 15.80 18.07
C ALA A 361 -36.94 15.00 19.38
N GLY A 362 -37.46 15.62 20.45
CA GLY A 362 -37.63 15.03 21.76
C GLY A 362 -36.34 14.96 22.58
N VAL A 363 -36.34 14.11 23.60
CA VAL A 363 -35.22 13.94 24.53
C VAL A 363 -34.47 12.63 24.26
N LEU A 364 -33.14 12.72 24.17
CA LEU A 364 -32.22 11.60 23.96
C LEU A 364 -31.84 10.89 25.27
N ASP A 365 -32.84 10.28 25.88
CA ASP A 365 -32.78 9.52 27.13
C ASP A 365 -32.18 8.10 26.99
N SER A 366 -32.20 7.53 25.80
CA SER A 366 -31.83 6.14 25.54
C SER A 366 -30.94 6.01 24.32
N ARG A 367 -30.16 4.92 24.27
CA ARG A 367 -29.35 4.59 23.09
C ARG A 367 -30.20 4.45 21.83
N ALA A 368 -31.44 3.97 21.97
CA ALA A 368 -32.36 3.79 20.86
C ALA A 368 -32.89 5.13 20.29
N SER A 369 -33.17 6.13 21.13
CA SER A 369 -33.57 7.47 20.66
C SER A 369 -32.41 8.19 19.98
N ARG A 370 -31.19 8.08 20.54
CA ARG A 370 -29.96 8.63 19.93
C ARG A 370 -29.71 8.10 18.53
N GLN A 371 -29.73 6.77 18.39
CA GLN A 371 -29.47 6.12 17.10
C GLN A 371 -30.53 6.47 16.05
N ARG A 372 -31.81 6.47 16.43
CA ARG A 372 -32.92 6.87 15.56
C ARG A 372 -32.73 8.29 15.03
N LEU A 373 -32.35 9.23 15.91
CA LEU A 373 -32.11 10.61 15.49
C LEU A 373 -30.90 10.71 14.56
N LEU A 374 -29.77 10.09 14.90
CA LEU A 374 -28.57 10.10 14.04
C LEU A 374 -28.83 9.53 12.65
N GLU A 375 -29.64 8.47 12.55
CA GLU A 375 -30.06 7.91 11.27
C GLU A 375 -30.92 8.89 10.49
N GLN A 376 -31.88 9.57 11.14
CA GLN A 376 -32.70 10.60 10.52
C GLN A 376 -31.87 11.79 10.03
N LEU A 377 -30.98 12.34 10.86
CA LEU A 377 -30.10 13.46 10.50
C LEU A 377 -29.16 13.09 9.36
N SER A 378 -28.70 11.84 9.30
CA SER A 378 -27.83 11.39 8.22
C SER A 378 -28.54 11.31 6.86
N ARG A 379 -29.87 11.09 6.86
CA ARG A 379 -30.72 11.06 5.66
C ARG A 379 -31.21 12.46 5.28
N PHE A 380 -31.54 13.28 6.28
CA PHE A 380 -32.09 14.62 6.15
C PHE A 380 -31.41 15.57 7.15
N PRO A 381 -30.18 16.04 6.86
CA PRO A 381 -29.44 16.87 7.80
C PRO A 381 -30.09 18.25 7.90
N PRO A 382 -30.43 18.74 9.11
CA PRO A 382 -31.05 20.04 9.28
C PRO A 382 -30.04 21.15 9.00
N ALA A 383 -30.54 22.32 8.60
CA ALA A 383 -29.73 23.51 8.47
C ALA A 383 -29.19 23.98 9.83
N ARG A 384 -30.02 23.87 10.86
CA ARG A 384 -29.70 24.32 12.21
C ARG A 384 -30.13 23.29 13.23
N LEU A 385 -29.20 22.88 14.07
CA LEU A 385 -29.44 21.95 15.18
C LEU A 385 -29.14 22.66 16.50
N LEU A 386 -30.14 22.77 17.36
CA LEU A 386 -29.96 23.19 18.74
C LEU A 386 -30.02 21.97 19.66
N ILE A 387 -29.00 21.77 20.49
CA ILE A 387 -28.95 20.68 21.47
C ILE A 387 -29.05 21.29 22.86
N ALA A 388 -30.12 20.99 23.59
CA ALA A 388 -30.28 21.40 24.98
C ALA A 388 -29.59 20.40 25.92
N CYS A 389 -28.68 20.89 26.75
CA CYS A 389 -27.96 20.09 27.73
C CYS A 389 -28.25 20.61 29.13
N ASP A 390 -28.39 19.70 30.11
CA ASP A 390 -28.51 20.07 31.52
C ASP A 390 -27.12 20.18 32.17
N PRO A 391 -26.66 21.39 32.57
CA PRO A 391 -25.34 21.57 33.17
C PRO A 391 -25.23 20.97 34.58
N GLN A 392 -26.34 20.53 35.18
CA GLN A 392 -26.30 19.76 36.44
C GLN A 392 -25.67 18.39 36.24
N ARG A 393 -25.69 17.83 35.03
CA ARG A 393 -24.94 16.61 34.71
C ARG A 393 -23.53 16.99 34.28
N SER A 394 -22.55 16.22 34.74
CA SER A 394 -21.16 16.43 34.31
C SER A 394 -21.02 16.13 32.81
N PRO A 395 -20.21 16.90 32.06
CA PRO A 395 -19.93 16.62 30.65
C PRO A 395 -19.10 15.34 30.53
N ASP A 396 -19.78 14.20 30.52
CA ASP A 396 -19.13 12.91 30.43
C ASP A 396 -18.70 12.62 28.99
N ARG A 397 -17.81 11.63 28.87
CA ARG A 397 -17.23 11.27 27.59
C ARG A 397 -18.27 10.80 26.57
N GLY A 398 -19.34 10.14 27.03
CA GLY A 398 -20.43 9.68 26.18
C GLY A 398 -21.22 10.83 25.58
N SER A 399 -21.57 11.82 26.40
CA SER A 399 -22.30 13.02 25.97
C SER A 399 -21.50 13.84 24.98
N LEU A 400 -20.21 14.09 25.26
CA LEU A 400 -19.36 14.89 24.36
C LEU A 400 -19.13 14.22 23.00
N ALA A 401 -18.96 12.89 22.96
CA ALA A 401 -18.85 12.15 21.71
C ALA A 401 -20.12 12.26 20.87
N LEU A 402 -21.29 12.13 21.51
CA LEU A 402 -22.59 12.28 20.86
C LEU A 402 -22.81 13.70 20.34
N LEU A 403 -22.44 14.74 21.09
CA LEU A 403 -22.53 16.13 20.63
C LEU A 403 -21.71 16.36 19.36
N GLY A 404 -20.47 15.85 19.34
CA GLY A 404 -19.62 15.92 18.16
C GLY A 404 -20.20 15.16 16.96
N GLU A 405 -20.81 14.00 17.19
CA GLU A 405 -21.45 13.21 16.13
C GLU A 405 -22.70 13.91 15.57
N LEU A 406 -23.58 14.41 16.44
CA LEU A 406 -24.77 15.18 16.05
C LEU A 406 -24.38 16.43 15.24
N ALA A 407 -23.35 17.15 15.69
CA ALA A 407 -22.90 18.37 15.02
C ALA A 407 -22.38 18.14 13.59
N ARG A 408 -21.74 16.99 13.32
CA ARG A 408 -21.29 16.63 11.96
C ARG A 408 -22.43 16.31 11.00
N ASN A 409 -23.61 15.95 11.52
CA ASN A 409 -24.79 15.64 10.72
C ASN A 409 -25.76 16.84 10.58
N ALA A 410 -25.31 18.07 10.86
CA ALA A 410 -26.09 19.30 10.70
C ALA A 410 -25.27 20.41 10.01
N GLY A 411 -25.95 21.36 9.36
CA GLY A 411 -25.28 22.50 8.70
C GLY A 411 -24.61 23.45 9.70
N ALA A 412 -25.32 23.80 10.76
CA ALA A 412 -24.82 24.57 11.90
C ALA A 412 -25.38 23.99 13.20
N THR A 413 -24.56 23.98 14.27
CA THR A 413 -24.96 23.42 15.57
C THR A 413 -24.65 24.38 16.70
N ARG A 414 -25.60 24.53 17.63
CA ARG A 414 -25.42 25.25 18.89
C ARG A 414 -25.83 24.39 20.07
N ILE A 415 -25.22 24.66 21.21
CA ILE A 415 -25.55 24.04 22.48
C ILE A 415 -26.27 25.05 23.37
N TRP A 416 -27.46 24.71 23.83
CA TRP A 416 -28.16 25.47 24.84
C TRP A 416 -27.92 24.82 26.20
N LEU A 417 -27.15 25.50 27.05
CA LEU A 417 -26.93 25.09 28.43
C LEU A 417 -28.13 25.60 29.26
N LEU A 418 -28.96 24.68 29.73
CA LEU A 418 -30.20 25.02 30.43
C LEU A 418 -29.91 25.80 31.73
N PRO A 419 -30.72 26.82 32.06
CA PRO A 419 -30.60 27.50 33.34
C PRO A 419 -30.95 26.56 34.50
N ALA A 420 -30.55 26.96 35.72
CA ALA A 420 -30.94 26.27 36.95
C ALA A 420 -32.47 26.19 37.06
N ALA A 421 -33.00 25.08 37.58
CA ALA A 421 -34.43 25.00 37.87
C ALA A 421 -34.79 25.98 39.02
N PRO A 422 -36.06 26.41 39.13
CA PRO A 422 -36.49 27.32 40.20
C PRO A 422 -36.17 26.75 41.60
N GLY A 423 -35.30 27.42 42.34
CA GLY A 423 -34.86 26.99 43.68
C GLY A 423 -33.54 26.22 43.71
N GLU A 424 -32.93 25.94 42.55
CA GLU A 424 -31.63 25.30 42.43
C GLU A 424 -30.56 26.29 41.95
N GLN A 425 -29.29 26.01 42.21
CA GLN A 425 -28.15 26.78 41.71
C GLN A 425 -27.22 25.85 40.93
N LEU A 426 -26.75 26.31 39.76
CA LEU A 426 -25.75 25.59 38.99
C LEU A 426 -24.39 25.68 39.69
N ASP A 427 -23.68 24.56 39.73
CA ASP A 427 -22.29 24.51 40.20
C ASP A 427 -21.39 25.25 39.19
N ALA A 428 -20.75 26.33 39.65
CA ALA A 428 -19.88 27.16 38.82
C ALA A 428 -18.68 26.39 38.26
N ALA A 429 -18.16 25.39 38.99
CA ALA A 429 -17.05 24.57 38.53
C ALA A 429 -17.49 23.67 37.35
N ARG A 430 -18.64 22.99 37.50
CA ARG A 430 -19.22 22.12 36.46
C ARG A 430 -19.62 22.89 35.21
N LEU A 431 -20.13 24.10 35.38
CA LEU A 431 -20.45 25.00 34.26
C LEU A 431 -19.17 25.44 33.53
N GLY A 432 -18.07 25.65 34.26
CA GLY A 432 -16.73 25.84 33.70
C GLY A 432 -16.25 24.64 32.87
N ASP A 433 -16.42 23.41 33.38
CA ASP A 433 -16.06 22.18 32.66
C ASP A 433 -16.83 22.03 31.34
N TRP A 434 -18.13 22.38 31.34
CA TRP A 434 -18.96 22.41 30.12
C TRP A 434 -18.43 23.42 29.10
N HIS A 435 -18.12 24.64 29.53
CA HIS A 435 -17.56 25.67 28.64
C HIS A 435 -16.23 25.23 28.01
N GLU A 436 -15.33 24.65 28.81
CA GLU A 436 -14.05 24.17 28.30
C GLU A 436 -14.25 23.03 27.28
N ALA A 437 -15.10 22.06 27.60
CA ALA A 437 -15.39 20.92 26.74
C ALA A 437 -16.01 21.34 25.40
N LEU A 438 -16.99 22.24 25.43
CA LEU A 438 -17.65 22.75 24.22
C LEU A 438 -16.73 23.61 23.36
N THR A 439 -15.88 24.44 24.00
CA THR A 439 -14.84 25.21 23.30
C THR A 439 -13.84 24.28 22.60
N ARG A 440 -13.43 23.19 23.27
CA ARG A 440 -12.54 22.18 22.70
C ARG A 440 -13.15 21.43 21.51
N LEU A 441 -14.47 21.24 21.51
CA LEU A 441 -15.22 20.67 20.39
C LEU A 441 -15.52 21.68 19.28
N GLY A 442 -15.24 22.97 19.49
CA GLY A 442 -15.56 24.04 18.53
C GLY A 442 -17.06 24.29 18.36
N LEU A 443 -17.86 23.98 19.39
CA LEU A 443 -19.31 24.16 19.37
C LEU A 443 -19.69 25.47 20.07
N ALA A 444 -20.47 26.32 19.38
CA ALA A 444 -21.02 27.52 19.97
C ALA A 444 -22.09 27.18 21.01
N TYR A 445 -22.13 27.91 22.13
CA TYR A 445 -23.07 27.65 23.22
C TYR A 445 -23.67 28.93 23.80
N SER A 446 -24.88 28.84 24.34
CA SER A 446 -25.59 29.93 25.01
C SER A 446 -26.33 29.45 26.26
N ALA A 447 -26.48 30.33 27.25
CA ALA A 447 -27.31 30.08 28.43
C ALA A 447 -28.80 30.34 28.17
N GLU A 448 -29.10 31.21 27.20
CA GLU A 448 -30.45 31.54 26.76
C GLU A 448 -30.80 30.76 25.49
N LEU A 449 -32.10 30.47 25.30
CA LEU A 449 -32.62 29.79 24.11
C LEU A 449 -32.47 30.73 22.89
N PRO A 450 -31.63 30.40 21.89
CA PRO A 450 -31.35 31.31 20.77
C PRO A 450 -32.47 31.24 19.71
N HIS A 451 -33.62 31.83 20.02
CA HIS A 451 -34.82 31.84 19.17
C HIS A 451 -34.56 32.44 17.78
N THR A 452 -33.89 33.60 17.72
CA THR A 452 -33.58 34.33 16.48
C THR A 452 -32.76 33.47 15.52
N TRP A 453 -31.70 32.85 16.04
CA TRP A 453 -30.83 31.95 15.28
C TRP A 453 -31.58 30.71 14.80
N LEU A 454 -32.41 30.10 15.64
CA LEU A 454 -33.18 28.92 15.26
C LEU A 454 -34.14 29.20 14.09
N GLU A 455 -34.83 30.35 14.09
CA GLU A 455 -35.78 30.74 13.05
C GLU A 455 -35.10 31.23 11.77
N HIS A 456 -34.15 32.16 11.90
CA HIS A 456 -33.63 32.95 10.78
C HIS A 456 -32.20 32.58 10.39
N GLY A 457 -31.43 32.01 11.32
CA GLY A 457 -30.02 31.65 11.11
C GLY A 457 -29.02 32.79 11.32
N ASP A 458 -29.52 33.99 11.61
CA ASP A 458 -28.74 35.18 11.96
C ASP A 458 -28.71 35.37 13.49
N ASP A 459 -27.65 36.00 14.00
CA ASP A 459 -27.46 36.29 15.43
C ASP A 459 -28.25 37.49 15.94
#